data_AF-A0A1Y4LWF6-F1
#
_entry.id   AF-A0A1Y4LWF6-F1
#
_cell.length_a   1.000
_cell.length_b   1.000
_cell.length_c   1.000
_cell.angle_alpha   90.00
_cell.angle_beta   90.00
_cell.angle_gamma   90.00
#
_symmetry.space_group_name_H-M   'P 1'
#
loop_
_entity.id
_entity.type
_entity.pdbx_description
1 polymer ?
#
loop_
_entity_poly.entity_id
_entity_poly.type
_entity_poly.pdbx_seq_one_letter_code
_entity_poly.pdbx_strand_id
1 'polypeptide(L)'
;MMTMENKLLKELYDYFYVRPELDEQENEVEECHKALIEALAKPERKLVLRIIDAQNLIIEQTSLDSFIAGFELAWRLSIELQNDENERSFSYRTRRTGARCVWEDEI
;
A
#
# COMPACT_ATOMS: atom_id res chain seq x y z
N MET A 1 21.49 5.98 17.34
CA MET A 1 20.52 7.03 17.72
C MET A 1 19.50 7.12 16.60
N MET A 2 18.24 6.70 16.81
CA MET A 2 17.21 6.81 15.77
C MET A 2 16.82 8.28 15.59
N THR A 3 16.83 8.75 14.34
CA THR A 3 16.34 10.10 13.98
C THR A 3 14.82 10.18 14.23
N MET A 4 14.29 11.40 14.43
CA MET A 4 12.87 11.62 14.74
C MET A 4 11.93 11.04 13.67
N GLU A 5 12.35 11.09 12.41
CA GLU A 5 11.64 10.50 11.25
C GLU A 5 11.51 8.98 11.36
N ASN A 6 12.56 8.28 11.79
CA ASN A 6 12.54 6.82 11.97
C ASN A 6 11.58 6.38 13.09
N LYS A 7 11.36 7.23 14.10
CA LYS A 7 10.40 6.95 15.18
C LYS A 7 8.96 7.05 14.67
N LEU A 8 8.66 8.12 13.94
CA LEU A 8 7.33 8.34 13.36
C LEU A 8 6.96 7.25 12.35
N LEU A 9 7.89 6.86 11.48
CA LEU A 9 7.68 5.77 10.53
C LEU A 9 7.39 4.45 11.23
N LYS A 10 8.10 4.16 12.32
CA LYS A 10 7.89 2.96 13.11
C LYS A 10 6.53 2.96 13.80
N GLU A 11 6.14 4.08 14.43
CA GLU A 11 4.82 4.21 15.06
C GLU A 11 3.68 4.01 14.05
N LEU A 12 3.86 4.54 12.83
CA LEU A 12 2.89 4.40 11.75
C LEU A 12 2.84 2.93 11.26
N TYR A 13 3.98 2.28 11.12
CA TYR A 13 4.05 0.85 10.81
C TYR A 13 3.35 0.01 11.90
N ASP A 14 3.69 0.22 13.16
CA ASP A 14 3.13 -0.55 14.29
C ASP A 14 1.61 -0.33 14.43
N TYR A 15 1.09 0.83 14.00
CA TYR A 15 -0.35 1.12 14.01
C TYR A 15 -1.12 0.44 12.87
N PHE A 16 -0.55 0.37 11.67
CA PHE A 16 -1.24 -0.12 10.48
C PHE A 16 -0.91 -1.58 10.11
N TYR A 17 0.22 -2.10 10.56
CA TYR A 17 0.66 -3.45 10.25
C TYR A 17 0.18 -4.44 11.32
N VAL A 18 -0.65 -5.38 10.89
CA VAL A 18 -0.99 -6.57 11.68
C VAL A 18 -0.32 -7.75 11.00
N ARG A 19 0.59 -8.44 11.72
CA ARG A 19 1.22 -9.66 11.20
C ARG A 19 0.10 -10.68 10.88
N PRO A 20 0.02 -11.20 9.65
CA PRO A 20 -0.92 -12.26 9.33
C PRO A 20 -0.63 -13.51 10.16
N GLU A 21 -1.69 -14.20 10.60
CA GLU A 21 -1.58 -15.49 11.27
C GLU A 21 -1.25 -16.54 10.20
N LEU A 22 0.02 -16.95 10.14
CA LEU A 22 0.52 -17.93 9.17
C LEU A 22 1.14 -19.17 9.84
N ASP A 23 0.78 -19.42 11.11
CA ASP A 23 1.40 -20.48 11.92
C ASP A 23 1.19 -21.87 11.29
N GLU A 24 0.05 -22.10 10.63
CA GLU A 24 -0.23 -23.37 9.93
C GLU A 24 0.70 -23.56 8.72
N GLN A 25 0.88 -22.52 7.92
CA GLN A 25 1.76 -22.53 6.75
C GLN A 25 3.24 -22.63 7.18
N GLU A 26 3.63 -21.95 8.26
CA GLU A 26 4.98 -22.05 8.83
C GLU A 26 5.27 -23.49 9.28
N ASN A 27 4.31 -24.16 9.93
CA ASN A 27 4.43 -25.57 10.30
C ASN A 27 4.50 -26.49 9.07
N GLU A 28 3.66 -26.27 8.07
CA GLU A 28 3.66 -27.05 6.82
C GLU A 28 5.01 -26.96 6.09
N VAL A 29 5.60 -25.77 6.04
CA VAL A 29 6.95 -25.57 5.48
C VAL A 29 7.99 -26.37 6.24
N GLU A 30 7.92 -26.42 7.57
CA GLU A 30 8.86 -27.18 8.39
C GLU A 30 8.71 -28.70 8.17
N GLU A 31 7.48 -29.22 8.14
CA GLU A 31 7.19 -30.62 7.85
C GLU A 31 7.64 -31.02 6.44
N CYS A 32 7.32 -30.19 5.44
CA CYS A 32 7.76 -30.41 4.07
C CYS A 32 9.29 -30.39 3.98
N HIS A 33 9.97 -29.51 4.71
CA HIS A 33 11.43 -29.47 4.70
C HIS A 33 12.04 -30.76 5.27
N LYS A 34 11.48 -31.31 6.35
CA LYS A 34 11.90 -32.60 6.92
C LYS A 34 11.71 -33.74 5.92
N ALA A 35 10.53 -33.83 5.30
CA ALA A 35 10.27 -34.82 4.26
C ALA A 35 11.23 -34.70 3.06
N LEU A 36 11.56 -33.47 2.66
CA LEU A 36 12.49 -33.20 1.56
C LEU A 36 13.91 -33.69 1.87
N ILE A 37 14.34 -33.57 3.13
CA ILE A 37 15.65 -34.06 3.61
C ILE A 37 15.75 -35.58 3.51
N GLU A 38 14.67 -36.29 3.80
CA GLU A 38 14.60 -37.76 3.79
C GLU A 38 14.49 -38.32 2.37
N ALA A 39 13.76 -37.65 1.47
CA ALA A 39 13.48 -38.14 0.14
C ALA A 39 14.59 -37.85 -0.91
N LEU A 40 15.33 -36.74 -0.76
CA LEU A 40 16.25 -36.25 -1.80
C LEU A 40 17.71 -36.18 -1.36
N ALA A 41 18.63 -36.46 -2.29
CA ALA A 41 20.06 -36.25 -2.07
C ALA A 41 20.41 -34.75 -2.05
N LYS A 42 21.63 -34.42 -1.59
CA LYS A 42 22.06 -33.03 -1.36
C LYS A 42 21.96 -32.12 -2.60
N PRO A 43 22.36 -32.54 -3.82
CA PRO A 43 22.30 -31.63 -4.97
C PRO A 43 20.87 -31.32 -5.42
N GLU A 44 19.96 -32.28 -5.36
CA GLU A 44 18.55 -32.12 -5.74
C GLU A 44 17.83 -31.19 -4.75
N ARG A 45 18.08 -31.34 -3.45
CA ARG A 45 17.55 -30.43 -2.43
C ARG A 45 17.96 -28.98 -2.66
N LYS A 46 19.23 -28.76 -3.02
CA LYS A 46 19.74 -27.42 -3.34
C LYS A 46 19.02 -26.81 -4.54
N LEU A 47 18.68 -27.60 -5.55
CA LEU A 47 17.94 -27.12 -6.72
C LEU A 47 16.51 -26.72 -6.33
N VAL A 48 15.82 -27.56 -5.55
CA VAL A 48 14.45 -27.27 -5.09
C VAL A 48 14.41 -25.99 -4.25
N LEU A 49 15.31 -25.84 -3.27
CA LEU A 49 15.37 -24.63 -2.44
C LEU A 49 15.62 -23.37 -3.28
N ARG A 50 16.51 -23.45 -4.28
CA ARG A 50 16.74 -22.31 -5.21
C ARG A 50 15.53 -21.98 -6.07
N ILE A 51 14.72 -22.97 -6.44
CA ILE A 51 13.46 -22.72 -7.17
C ILE A 51 12.47 -21.98 -6.27
N ILE A 52 12.33 -22.42 -5.02
CA ILE A 52 11.47 -21.77 -4.03
C ILE A 52 11.93 -20.32 -3.79
N ASP A 53 13.22 -20.10 -3.57
CA ASP A 53 13.78 -18.75 -3.40
C ASP A 53 13.46 -17.84 -4.59
N ALA A 54 13.62 -18.35 -5.82
CA ALA A 54 13.33 -17.59 -7.03
C ALA A 54 11.83 -17.32 -7.20
N GLN A 55 10.96 -18.28 -6.86
CA GLN A 55 9.51 -18.10 -6.88
C GLN A 55 9.06 -17.05 -5.86
N ASN A 56 9.57 -17.12 -4.63
CA ASN A 56 9.27 -16.14 -3.58
C ASN A 56 9.68 -14.73 -4.02
N LEU A 57 10.88 -14.57 -4.58
CA LEU A 57 11.32 -13.28 -5.09
C LEU A 57 10.40 -12.75 -6.20
N ILE A 58 9.94 -13.60 -7.12
CA ILE A 58 9.01 -13.19 -8.18
C ILE A 58 7.68 -12.73 -7.59
N ILE A 59 7.13 -13.47 -6.61
CA ILE A 59 5.88 -13.14 -5.95
C ILE A 59 5.99 -11.81 -5.19
N GLU A 60 7.05 -11.63 -4.40
CA GLU A 60 7.32 -10.40 -3.67
C GLU A 60 7.45 -9.21 -4.62
N GLN A 61 8.26 -9.33 -5.68
CA GLN A 61 8.46 -8.24 -6.62
C GLN A 61 7.17 -7.88 -7.37
N THR A 62 6.39 -8.89 -7.76
CA THR A 62 5.11 -8.68 -8.46
C THR A 62 4.07 -8.04 -7.54
N SER A 63 4.01 -8.46 -6.27
CA SER A 63 3.07 -7.90 -5.30
C SER A 63 3.40 -6.43 -4.98
N LEU A 64 4.69 -6.10 -4.82
CA LEU A 64 5.15 -4.72 -4.65
C LEU A 64 4.86 -3.86 -5.87
N ASP A 65 5.15 -4.36 -7.07
CA ASP A 65 4.89 -3.63 -8.32
C ASP A 65 3.39 -3.32 -8.48
N SER A 66 2.54 -4.33 -8.25
CA SER A 66 1.09 -4.18 -8.30
C SER A 66 0.56 -3.20 -7.24
N PHE A 67 1.11 -3.27 -6.02
CA PHE A 67 0.76 -2.35 -4.94
C PHE A 67 1.12 -0.91 -5.29
N ILE A 68 2.34 -0.67 -5.79
CA ILE A 68 2.81 0.66 -6.19
C ILE A 68 1.92 1.22 -7.31
N ALA A 69 1.63 0.43 -8.34
CA ALA A 69 0.75 0.84 -9.43
C ALA A 69 -0.66 1.22 -8.93
N GLY A 70 -1.23 0.41 -8.03
CA GLY A 70 -2.53 0.69 -7.42
C GLY A 70 -2.52 1.94 -6.55
N PHE A 71 -1.46 2.14 -5.76
CA PHE A 71 -1.28 3.32 -4.92
C PHE A 71 -1.14 4.59 -5.76
N GLU A 72 -0.31 4.57 -6.81
CA GLU A 72 -0.15 5.71 -7.72
C GLU A 72 -1.47 6.09 -8.38
N LEU A 73 -2.27 5.10 -8.80
CA LEU A 73 -3.59 5.36 -9.37
C LEU A 73 -4.52 6.01 -8.35
N ALA A 74 -4.61 5.45 -7.14
CA ALA A 74 -5.43 6.00 -6.07
C ALA A 74 -5.01 7.44 -5.70
N TRP A 75 -3.70 7.70 -5.69
CA TRP A 75 -3.13 9.03 -5.44
C TRP A 75 -3.47 10.04 -6.55
N ARG A 76 -3.44 9.62 -7.82
CA ARG A 76 -3.85 10.49 -8.92
C ARG A 76 -5.34 10.82 -8.86
N LEU A 77 -6.18 9.82 -8.57
CA LEU A 77 -7.62 10.01 -8.40
C LEU A 77 -7.95 10.94 -7.22
N SER A 78 -7.20 10.86 -6.11
CA SER A 78 -7.43 11.75 -4.96
C SER A 78 -7.11 13.20 -5.29
N ILE A 79 -6.02 13.45 -6.04
CA ILE A 79 -5.68 14.78 -6.55
C ILE A 79 -6.76 15.30 -7.51
N GLU A 80 -7.22 14.46 -8.43
CA GLU A 80 -8.25 14.83 -9.40
C GLU A 80 -9.56 15.22 -8.69
N LEU A 81 -10.03 14.41 -7.73
CA LEU A 81 -11.19 14.72 -6.91
C LEU A 81 -11.02 16.01 -6.09
N GLN A 82 -9.84 16.23 -5.51
CA GLN A 82 -9.55 17.45 -4.75
C GLN A 82 -9.58 18.69 -5.66
N ASN A 83 -9.08 18.58 -6.89
CA ASN A 83 -9.12 19.67 -7.88
C ASN A 83 -10.54 19.95 -8.34
N ASP A 84 -11.35 18.94 -8.64
CA ASP A 84 -12.77 19.09 -9.02
C ASP A 84 -13.57 19.80 -7.91
N GLU A 85 -13.40 19.39 -6.65
CA GLU A 85 -14.05 20.05 -5.52
C GLU A 85 -13.57 21.50 -5.35
N ASN A 86 -12.30 21.77 -5.63
CA ASN A 86 -11.74 23.12 -5.57
C ASN A 86 -12.26 24.00 -6.72
N GLU A 87 -12.32 23.51 -7.95
CA GLU A 87 -12.89 24.21 -9.11
C GLU A 87 -14.38 24.49 -8.93
N ARG A 88 -15.14 23.51 -8.46
CA ARG A 88 -16.53 23.68 -8.06
C ARG A 88 -16.65 24.74 -6.96
N SER A 89 -15.68 24.77 -6.05
CA SER A 89 -15.59 25.76 -4.99
C SER A 89 -15.31 27.18 -5.49
N PHE A 90 -14.37 27.33 -6.42
CA PHE A 90 -14.11 28.60 -7.09
C PHE A 90 -15.34 29.08 -7.86
N SER A 91 -16.08 28.18 -8.52
CA SER A 91 -17.29 28.52 -9.27
C SER A 91 -18.41 29.10 -8.40
N TYR A 92 -18.63 28.58 -7.17
CA TYR A 92 -19.62 29.16 -6.25
C TYR A 92 -19.20 30.56 -5.78
N ARG A 93 -17.89 30.78 -5.59
CA ARG A 93 -17.35 32.03 -5.07
C ARG A 93 -17.49 33.13 -6.11
N THR A 94 -17.14 32.84 -7.36
CA THR A 94 -17.27 33.78 -8.49
C THR A 94 -18.74 34.14 -8.77
N ARG A 95 -19.68 33.21 -8.60
CA ARG A 95 -21.13 33.52 -8.71
C ARG A 95 -21.64 34.42 -7.58
N ARG A 96 -21.08 34.36 -6.36
CA ARG A 96 -21.45 35.27 -5.26
C ARG A 96 -20.83 36.65 -5.38
N THR A 97 -19.63 36.78 -5.97
CA THR A 97 -19.00 38.11 -6.15
C THR A 97 -19.70 38.95 -7.23
N GLY A 98 -20.47 38.34 -8.12
CA GLY A 98 -21.28 39.03 -9.14
C GLY A 98 -22.71 39.43 -8.70
N ALA A 99 -23.19 38.97 -7.55
CA ALA A 99 -24.52 39.29 -7.04
C ALA A 99 -24.42 40.23 -5.84
N ARG A 100 -24.11 41.50 -6.10
CA ARG A 100 -24.27 42.57 -5.10
C ARG A 100 -25.77 42.83 -4.96
N CYS A 101 -26.40 42.28 -3.91
CA CYS A 101 -27.75 42.67 -3.54
C CYS A 101 -27.74 44.17 -3.21
N VAL A 102 -28.37 44.97 -4.06
CA VAL A 102 -28.76 46.34 -3.72
C VAL A 102 -30.02 46.20 -2.88
N TRP A 103 -29.91 46.49 -1.58
CA TRP A 103 -31.10 46.76 -0.78
C TRP A 103 -31.47 48.21 -1.10
N GLU A 104 -32.57 48.38 -1.83
CA GLU A 104 -33.22 49.69 -1.92
C GLU A 104 -33.90 49.93 -0.57
N ASP A 105 -33.37 50.86 0.21
CA ASP A 105 -34.07 51.44 1.35
C ASP A 105 -35.16 52.37 0.79
N GLU A 106 -36.41 51.91 0.80
CA GLU A 106 -37.58 52.77 0.58
C GLU A 106 -37.95 53.51 1.88
N ILE A 107 -38.23 54.81 1.70
CA ILE A 107 -38.49 55.89 2.67
C ILE A 107 -39.76 55.68 3.49
#